data_AF-A0A1G1E5B7-F1
#
_entry.id   AF-A0A1G1E5B7-F1
#
_cell.length_a   1.000
_cell.length_b   1.000
_cell.length_c   1.000
_cell.angle_alpha   90.00
_cell.angle_beta   90.00
_cell.angle_gamma   90.00
#
_symmetry.space_group_name_H-M   'P 1'
#
loop_
_entity.id
_entity.type
_entity.pdbx_description
1 polymer ?
#
loop_
_entity_poly.entity_id
_entity_poly.type
_entity_poly.pdbx_seq_one_letter_code
_entity_poly.pdbx_strand_id
1 'polypeptide(L)' 'MEKILINTDKYNGKYVALVSMDDNTIVGSGNTPEEALNEAKKGGVQSPFLLYVPDKDIVHIYFCYVG' A
#
# COMPACT_ATOMS: atom_id res chain seq x y z
N MET A 1 -9.96 17.42 2.10
CA MET A 1 -9.23 17.02 3.33
C MET A 1 -8.15 16.05 2.89
N GLU A 2 -6.91 16.30 3.27
CA GLU A 2 -5.79 15.41 2.94
C GLU A 2 -5.86 14.15 3.82
N LYS A 3 -5.65 12.97 3.23
CA LYS A 3 -5.63 11.69 3.95
C LYS A 3 -4.26 11.06 3.83
N ILE A 4 -3.60 10.87 4.97
CA ILE A 4 -2.32 10.18 5.05
C ILE A 4 -2.58 8.67 5.09
N LEU A 5 -2.11 7.93 4.08
CA LEU A 5 -2.27 6.48 4.03
C LEU A 5 -1.24 5.76 4.91
N ILE A 6 0.02 6.19 4.87
CA ILE A 6 1.13 5.60 5.62
C ILE A 6 1.96 6.71 6.26
N ASN A 7 2.21 6.62 7.57
CA ASN A 7 2.98 7.59 8.34
C ASN A 7 4.13 6.90 9.09
N THR A 8 4.97 6.16 8.37
CA THR A 8 6.13 5.45 8.95
C THR A 8 7.18 5.18 7.89
N ASP A 9 8.45 5.29 8.28
CA ASP A 9 9.62 4.99 7.43
C ASP A 9 9.86 3.49 7.20
N LYS A 10 9.15 2.61 7.93
CA LYS A 10 9.38 1.16 7.92
C LYS A 10 9.22 0.52 6.53
N TYR A 11 8.41 1.13 5.69
CA TYR A 11 8.04 0.59 4.38
C TYR A 11 8.67 1.32 3.20
N ASN A 12 9.60 2.25 3.44
CA ASN A 12 10.29 2.97 2.36
C ASN A 12 10.92 1.98 1.36
N GLY A 13 10.69 2.24 0.08
CA GLY A 13 11.15 1.40 -1.02
C GLY A 13 10.36 0.09 -1.21
N LYS A 14 9.24 -0.11 -0.51
CA LYS A 14 8.46 -1.35 -0.54
C LYS A 14 7.05 -1.18 -1.10
N TYR A 15 6.50 -2.29 -1.58
CA TYR A 15 5.08 -2.45 -1.84
C TYR A 15 4.34 -2.76 -0.56
N VAL A 16 3.19 -2.13 -0.37
CA VAL A 16 2.33 -2.29 0.79
C VAL A 16 0.91 -2.57 0.32
N ALA A 17 0.31 -3.60 0.90
CA ALA A 17 -1.09 -3.96 0.71
C ALA A 17 -1.91 -3.47 1.91
N LEU A 18 -2.87 -2.60 1.65
CA LEU A 18 -3.86 -2.11 2.61
C LEU A 18 -5.17 -2.89 2.46
N VAL A 19 -6.02 -2.87 3.49
CA VAL A 19 -7.40 -3.41 3.37
C VAL A 19 -8.17 -2.65 2.28
N SER A 20 -8.17 -1.31 2.33
CA SER A 20 -8.79 -0.45 1.31
C SER A 20 -8.22 0.96 1.35
N MET A 21 -8.72 1.87 0.50
CA MET A 21 -8.39 3.31 0.63
C MET A 21 -9.00 3.94 1.88
N ASP A 22 -10.10 3.38 2.38
CA ASP A 22 -10.80 3.86 3.58
C ASP A 22 -10.18 3.32 4.87
N ASP A 23 -9.78 2.05 4.85
CA ASP A 23 -9.08 1.34 5.91
C ASP A 23 -7.61 1.13 5.54
N ASN A 24 -6.75 1.98 6.08
CA ASN A 24 -5.30 1.96 5.86
C ASN A 24 -4.55 0.93 6.73
N THR A 25 -5.23 -0.10 7.24
CA THR A 25 -4.58 -1.22 7.91
C THR A 25 -3.69 -1.97 6.91
N ILE A 26 -2.40 -2.03 7.23
CA ILE A 26 -1.41 -2.77 6.44
C ILE A 26 -1.58 -4.27 6.70
N VAL A 27 -1.90 -5.01 5.65
CA VAL A 27 -2.13 -6.47 5.68
C VAL A 27 -1.08 -7.25 4.90
N GLY A 28 -0.17 -6.56 4.21
CA GLY A 28 0.98 -7.18 3.57
C GLY A 28 2.04 -6.17 3.13
N SER A 29 3.29 -6.61 3.01
CA SER A 29 4.39 -5.80 2.50
C SER A 29 5.46 -6.65 1.82
N GLY A 30 6.12 -6.11 0.80
CA GLY A 30 7.14 -6.85 0.07
C GLY A 30 7.99 -5.97 -0.82
N ASN A 31 9.08 -6.54 -1.33
CA ASN A 31 9.93 -5.86 -2.33
C ASN A 31 9.27 -5.91 -3.72
N THR A 32 8.33 -6.83 -3.92
CA THR A 32 7.55 -6.94 -5.15
C THR A 32 6.04 -6.79 -4.87
N PRO A 33 5.24 -6.38 -5.87
CA PRO A 33 3.78 -6.39 -5.77
C PRO A 33 3.22 -7.75 -5.34
N GLU A 34 3.79 -8.82 -5.90
CA GLU A 34 3.32 -10.18 -5.68
C GLU A 34 3.53 -10.63 -4.23
N GLU A 35 4.68 -10.30 -3.62
CA GLU A 35 4.94 -10.57 -2.20
C GLU A 35 3.91 -9.91 -1.29
N ALA A 36 3.66 -8.61 -1.48
CA ALA A 36 2.71 -7.85 -0.67
C ALA A 36 1.28 -8.38 -0.82
N LEU A 37 0.86 -8.71 -2.04
CA LEU A 37 -0.47 -9.28 -2.32
C LEU A 37 -0.61 -10.69 -1.73
N ASN A 38 0.42 -11.51 -1.82
CA ASN A 38 0.39 -12.87 -1.28
C ASN A 38 0.33 -12.87 0.24
N GLU A 39 1.02 -11.93 0.91
CA GLU A 39 0.91 -11.75 2.36
C GLU A 39 -0.51 -11.35 2.78
N ALA A 40 -1.10 -10.36 2.08
CA ALA A 40 -2.48 -9.93 2.33
C ALA A 40 -3.51 -11.05 2.11
N LYS A 41 -3.34 -11.85 1.05
CA LYS A 41 -4.21 -13.01 0.76
C LYS A 41 -4.11 -14.10 1.82
N LYS A 42 -2.91 -14.36 2.36
CA LYS A 42 -2.72 -15.28 3.50
C LYS A 42 -3.48 -14.80 4.74
N GLY A 43 -3.61 -13.48 4.92
CA GLY A 43 -4.41 -12.85 5.97
C GLY A 43 -5.92 -12.84 5.71
N GLY A 44 -6.40 -13.38 4.57
CA GLY A 44 -7.83 -13.46 4.24
C GLY A 44 -8.39 -12.25 3.48
N VAL A 45 -7.56 -11.28 3.07
CA VAL A 45 -8.00 -10.11 2.31
C VAL A 45 -7.98 -10.42 0.82
N GLN A 46 -9.15 -10.51 0.19
CA GLN A 46 -9.26 -10.94 -1.21
C GLN A 46 -8.92 -9.85 -2.25
N SER A 47 -9.21 -8.59 -1.96
CA SER A 47 -8.94 -7.45 -2.85
C SER A 47 -8.27 -6.31 -2.08
N PRO A 48 -7.02 -6.50 -1.64
CA PRO A 48 -6.28 -5.44 -0.96
C PRO A 48 -5.95 -4.29 -1.92
N PHE A 49 -5.85 -3.09 -1.36
CA PHE A 49 -5.36 -1.91 -2.09
C PHE A 49 -3.84 -1.88 -2.06
N LEU A 50 -3.20 -2.03 -3.22
CA LEU A 50 -1.74 -2.07 -3.34
C LEU A 50 -1.18 -0.68 -3.65
N LEU A 51 -0.16 -0.27 -2.93
CA LEU A 51 0.59 0.95 -3.19
C LEU A 51 2.10 0.73 -3.04
N TYR A 52 2.91 1.54 -3.72
CA TYR A 52 4.35 1.59 -3.52
C TYR A 52 4.71 2.78 -2.64
N VAL A 53 5.50 2.54 -1.59
CA VAL A 53 6.04 3.60 -0.74
C VAL A 53 7.41 3.99 -1.31
N PRO A 54 7.55 5.19 -1.89
CA PRO A 54 8.82 5.63 -2.42
C PRO A 54 9.88 5.77 -1.34
N ASP A 55 11.15 5.70 -1.73
CA ASP A 55 12.26 6.08 -0.85
C ASP A 55 12.15 7.55 -0.44
N LYS A 56 12.88 7.92 0.62
CA LYS A 56 12.90 9.29 1.14
C LYS A 56 13.21 10.29 0.02
N ASP A 57 12.58 11.45 0.11
CA ASP A 57 12.73 12.59 -0.83
C ASP A 57 12.15 12.37 -2.24
N ILE A 58 11.34 11.32 -2.44
CA ILE A 58 10.60 11.08 -3.69
C ILE A 58 9.09 11.18 -3.44
N VAL A 59 8.41 12.01 -4.23
CA VAL A 59 6.95 12.14 -4.22
C VAL A 59 6.34 11.28 -5.32
N HIS A 60 5.42 10.38 -4.96
CA HIS A 60 4.68 9.55 -5.90
C HIS A 60 3.19 9.93 -5.89
N ILE A 61 2.66 10.33 -7.04
CA ILE A 61 1.25 10.73 -7.21
C ILE A 61 0.53 9.67 -8.04
N TYR A 62 -0.56 9.11 -7.49
CA TYR A 62 -1.45 8.21 -8.21
C TYR A 62 -2.69 8.98 -8.70
N PHE A 63 -2.96 8.94 -10.01
CA PHE A 63 -4.22 9.42 -10.58
C PHE A 63 -5.21 8.26 -10.63
N CYS A 64 -6.20 8.29 -9.74
CA CYS A 64 -7.31 7.35 -9.78
C CYS A 64 -8.46 7.97 -10.60
N TYR A 65 -8.76 7.38 -11.76
CA TYR A 65 -9.95 7.74 -12.53
C TYR A 65 -11.15 6.99 -11.97
N VAL A 66 -12.09 7.74 -11.40
CA VAL A 66 -13.39 7.20 -10.99
C VAL A 66 -14.34 7.42 -12.17
N GLY A 67 -14.70 6.33 -12.85
CA GLY A 67 -15.69 6.33 -13.93
C GLY A 67 -17.11 6.22 -13.38
#